data_AF-A0A1X1XNK4-F1
#
_entry.id   AF-A0A1X1XNK4-F1
#
_cell.length_a   1.000
_cell.length_b   1.000
_cell.length_c   1.000
_cell.angle_alpha   90.00
_cell.angle_beta   90.00
_cell.angle_gamma   90.00
#
_symmetry.space_group_name_H-M   'P 1'
#
loop_
_entity.id
_entity.type
_entity.pdbx_description
1 polymer ?
#
loop_
_entity_poly.entity_id
_entity_poly.type
_entity_poly.pdbx_seq_one_letter_code
_entity_poly.pdbx_strand_id
1 'polypeptide(L)' 'MPSVQIKDVPEETHRVLRERAARAHQSLQEYLRSRLIAEAAQPTLDEVLDHVAIRKGGSVSFRSAVEHLREQGDRR' A
#
# COMPACT_ATOMS: atom_id res chain seq x y z
N MET A 1 4.63 -20.51 8.31
CA MET A 1 4.43 -19.43 7.32
C MET A 1 2.95 -19.38 6.96
N PRO A 2 2.35 -18.20 6.76
CA PRO A 2 0.94 -18.12 6.38
C PRO A 2 0.72 -18.71 4.98
N SER A 3 -0.32 -19.54 4.83
CA SER A 3 -0.76 -20.10 3.56
C SER A 3 -2.20 -19.71 3.28
N VAL A 4 -2.54 -19.51 2.01
CA VAL A 4 -3.88 -19.11 1.57
C VAL A 4 -4.35 -20.11 0.52
N GLN A 5 -5.54 -20.67 0.74
CA GLN A 5 -6.22 -21.52 -0.24
C GLN A 5 -7.45 -20.78 -0.74
N ILE A 6 -7.53 -20.58 -2.06
CA ILE A 6 -8.68 -19.97 -2.72
C ILE A 6 -9.50 -21.10 -3.33
N LYS A 7 -10.73 -21.27 -2.87
CA LYS A 7 -11.68 -22.28 -3.36
C LYS A 7 -12.57 -21.68 -4.43
N ASP A 8 -13.16 -22.55 -5.25
CA ASP A 8 -14.20 -22.20 -6.21
C ASP A 8 -13.79 -21.09 -7.20
N VAL A 9 -12.50 -21.05 -7.56
CA VAL A 9 -12.01 -20.16 -8.62
C VAL A 9 -12.61 -20.63 -9.95
N PRO A 10 -13.32 -19.76 -10.69
CA PRO A 10 -13.85 -20.12 -11.99
C PRO A 10 -12.75 -20.66 -12.90
N GLU A 11 -13.03 -21.74 -13.63
CA GLU A 11 -12.03 -22.44 -14.46
C GLU A 11 -11.35 -21.50 -15.44
N GLU A 12 -12.13 -20.60 -16.05
CA GLU A 12 -11.64 -19.58 -16.97
C GLU A 12 -10.65 -18.62 -16.31
N THR A 13 -10.94 -18.16 -15.09
CA THR A 13 -10.04 -17.30 -14.32
C THR A 13 -8.74 -18.04 -14.00
N HIS A 14 -8.83 -19.29 -13.57
CA HIS A 14 -7.66 -20.12 -13.28
C HIS A 14 -6.79 -20.33 -14.53
N ARG A 15 -7.39 -20.59 -15.70
CA ARG A 15 -6.70 -20.73 -16.97
C ARG A 15 -5.94 -19.45 -17.36
N VAL A 16 -6.61 -18.31 -17.32
CA VAL A 16 -6.00 -17.00 -17.63
C VAL A 16 -4.83 -16.69 -16.70
N LEU A 17 -4.98 -16.97 -15.40
CA LEU A 17 -3.91 -16.74 -14.42
C LEU A 17 -2.71 -17.67 -14.65
N ARG A 18 -2.95 -18.94 -15.00
CA ARG A 18 -1.90 -19.89 -15.37
C ARG A 18 -1.14 -19.44 -16.61
N GLU A 19 -1.83 -18.98 -17.65
CA GLU A 19 -1.20 -18.46 -18.86
C GLU A 19 -0.37 -17.20 -18.59
N ARG A 20 -0.83 -16.31 -17.71
CA ARG A 20 -0.07 -15.13 -17.29
C ARG A 20 1.17 -15.50 -16.49
N ALA A 21 1.05 -16.46 -15.57
CA ALA A 21 2.18 -16.98 -14.80
C ALA A 21 3.24 -17.60 -15.73
N ALA A 22 2.82 -18.41 -16.71
CA ALA A 22 3.72 -18.99 -17.71
C ALA A 22 4.44 -17.93 -18.54
N ARG A 23 3.72 -16.87 -18.98
CA ARG A 23 4.32 -15.72 -19.67
C ARG A 23 5.31 -14.94 -18.83
N ALA A 24 5.13 -14.92 -17.52
CA ALA A 24 6.06 -14.30 -16.58
C ALA A 24 7.20 -15.24 -16.15
N HIS A 25 7.28 -16.46 -16.70
CA HIS A 25 8.22 -17.50 -16.30
C HIS A 25 8.17 -17.84 -14.79
N GLN A 26 6.98 -17.77 -14.21
CA GLN A 26 6.72 -18.02 -12.80
C GLN A 26 5.78 -19.21 -12.63
N SER A 27 5.91 -19.95 -11.52
CA SER A 27 4.84 -20.85 -11.10
C SER A 27 3.57 -20.04 -10.78
N LEU A 28 2.40 -20.68 -10.87
CA LEU A 28 1.13 -20.01 -10.55
C LEU A 28 1.11 -19.48 -9.11
N GLN A 29 1.70 -20.21 -8.16
CA GLN A 29 1.81 -19.77 -6.76
C GLN A 29 2.69 -18.52 -6.61
N GLU A 30 3.85 -18.47 -7.27
CA GLU A 30 4.74 -17.29 -7.22
C GLU A 30 4.08 -16.07 -7.88
N TYR A 31 3.45 -16.28 -9.03
CA TYR A 31 2.70 -15.23 -9.72
C TYR A 31 1.61 -14.66 -8.81
N LEU A 32 0.76 -15.52 -8.23
CA LEU A 32 -0.30 -15.09 -7.31
C LEU A 32 0.24 -14.40 -6.06
N ARG A 33 1.30 -14.93 -5.46
CA ARG A 33 1.96 -14.32 -4.30
C ARG A 33 2.44 -12.91 -4.62
N SER A 34 3.14 -12.73 -5.75
CA SER A 34 3.63 -11.40 -6.15
C SER A 34 2.49 -10.41 -6.38
N ARG A 35 1.38 -10.86 -6.97
CA ARG A 35 0.17 -10.06 -7.17
C ARG A 35 -0.48 -9.68 -5.84
N LEU A 36 -0.61 -10.61 -4.90
CA LEU A 36 -1.18 -10.34 -3.57
C LEU A 36 -0.31 -9.37 -2.76
N ILE A 37 1.03 -9.49 -2.86
CA ILE A 37 1.96 -8.56 -2.21
C ILE A 37 1.81 -7.16 -2.83
N ALA A 38 1.75 -7.07 -4.17
CA ALA A 38 1.57 -5.80 -4.85
C ALA A 38 0.23 -5.13 -4.50
N GLU A 39 -0.84 -5.91 -4.41
CA GLU A 39 -2.15 -5.45 -3.97
C GLU A 39 -2.11 -4.91 -2.54
N ALA A 40 -1.54 -5.68 -1.61
CA ALA A 40 -1.43 -5.28 -0.20
C ALA A 40 -0.45 -4.12 0.04
N ALA A 41 0.45 -3.83 -0.91
CA ALA A 41 1.38 -2.71 -0.81
C ALA A 41 0.72 -1.36 -1.12
N GLN A 42 -0.46 -1.35 -1.75
CA GLN A 42 -1.20 -0.13 -2.05
C GLN A 42 -2.32 0.05 -1.02
N PRO A 43 -2.17 0.99 -0.07
CA PRO A 43 -3.25 1.28 0.86
C PRO A 43 -4.44 1.83 0.07
N THR A 44 -5.61 1.31 0.34
CA THR A 44 -6.86 1.79 -0.23
C THR A 44 -7.14 3.23 0.24
N LEU A 45 -7.97 3.97 -0.49
CA LEU A 45 -8.33 5.34 -0.10
C LEU A 45 -8.95 5.37 1.30
N ASP A 46 -9.81 4.41 1.62
CA ASP A 46 -10.42 4.28 2.94
C ASP A 46 -9.37 4.01 4.03
N GLU A 47 -8.40 3.11 3.79
CA GLU A 47 -7.29 2.88 4.71
C GLU A 47 -6.41 4.12 4.88
N VAL A 48 -6.17 4.90 3.81
CA VAL A 48 -5.45 6.17 3.89
C VAL A 48 -6.22 7.20 4.71
N LEU A 49 -7.53 7.32 4.50
CA LEU A 49 -8.38 8.25 5.24
C LEU A 49 -8.46 7.87 6.73
N ASP A 50 -8.58 6.58 7.04
CA ASP A 50 -8.51 6.06 8.41
C ASP A 50 -7.12 6.29 9.04
N HIS A 51 -6.04 6.08 8.28
CA HIS A 51 -4.68 6.39 8.73
C HIS A 51 -4.46 7.89 9.00
N VAL A 52 -5.06 8.77 8.19
CA VAL A 52 -5.01 10.22 8.39
C VAL A 52 -5.84 10.63 9.60
N ALA A 53 -6.96 9.97 9.87
CA ALA A 53 -7.76 10.18 11.08
C ALA A 53 -7.00 9.77 12.36
N ILE A 54 -6.15 8.74 12.29
CA ILE A 54 -5.32 8.27 13.41
C ILE A 54 -4.13 9.20 13.69
N ARG A 55 -3.57 9.85 12.65
CA ARG A 55 -2.70 11.00 12.90
C ARG A 55 -3.57 12.17 13.36
N LYS A 56 -3.73 12.31 14.68
CA LYS A 56 -3.99 13.63 15.26
C LYS A 56 -2.98 14.58 14.62
N GLY A 57 -3.43 15.40 13.67
CA GLY A 57 -2.59 16.40 13.04
C GLY A 57 -1.87 17.13 14.16
N GLY A 58 -0.53 17.19 14.07
CA GLY A 58 0.25 17.87 15.08
C GLY A 58 -0.29 19.28 15.24
N SER A 59 -0.84 19.60 16.41
CA SER A 59 -1.30 20.94 16.71
C SER A 59 -0.06 21.79 16.96
N VAL A 60 0.42 22.49 15.93
CA VAL A 60 1.44 23.51 16.11
C VAL A 60 0.72 24.81 16.46
N SER A 61 1.10 25.44 17.57
CA SER A 61 0.58 26.75 17.90
C SER A 61 1.06 27.77 16.88
N PHE A 62 0.21 28.74 16.54
CA PHE A 62 0.57 29.82 15.61
C PHE A 62 1.89 30.51 15.99
N ARG A 63 2.13 30.69 17.30
CA ARG A 63 3.39 31.22 17.83
C ARG A 63 4.60 30.36 17.45
N SER A 64 4.52 29.05 17.64
CA SER A 64 5.62 28.12 17.34
C SER A 64 5.91 28.01 15.84
N ALA A 65 4.90 28.22 14.99
CA ALA A 65 5.11 28.33 13.54
C ALA A 65 5.84 29.63 13.16
N VAL A 66 5.50 30.75 13.80
CA VAL A 66 6.15 32.06 13.56
C VAL A 66 7.58 32.08 14.08
N GLU A 67 7.87 31.46 15.22
CA GLU A 67 9.23 31.35 15.77
C GLU A 67 10.16 30.58 14.84
N HIS A 68 9.73 29.41 14.33
CA HIS A 68 10.51 28.66 13.34
C HIS A 68 10.78 29.46 12.06
N LEU A 69 9.83 30.26 11.57
CA LEU A 69 10.03 31.07 10.37
C LEU A 69 11.04 32.20 10.61
N ARG A 70 11.06 32.80 11.82
CA ARG A 70 12.04 33.83 12.19
C ARG A 70 13.44 33.24 12.33
N GLU A 71 13.58 32.07 12.95
CA GLU A 71 14.86 31.36 13.06
C GLU A 71 15.44 30.96 11.70
N GLN A 72 14.58 30.69 10.71
CA GLN A 72 14.99 30.42 9.32
C GLN A 72 15.42 31.70 8.60
N GLY A 73 14.74 32.83 8.87
CA GLY A 73 15.05 34.14 8.27
C GLY A 73 16.34 34.78 8.80
N ASP A 74 16.67 34.57 10.08
CA ASP A 74 17.88 35.13 10.73
C ASP A 74 19.20 34.48 10.26
N ARG A 75 19.12 33.42 9.46
CA ARG A 75 20.27 32.74 8.86
C ARG A 75 20.59 33.20 7.42
N ARG A 76 19.93 34.26 6.92
CA ARG A 76 20.09 34.74 5.54
C ARG A 76 20.63 36.16 5.47
#